data_AF-A0A4Q0J084-F1
#
_entry.id   AF-A0A4Q0J084-F1
#
_cell.length_a   1.000
_cell.length_b   1.000
_cell.length_c   1.000
_cell.angle_alpha   90.00
_cell.angle_beta   90.00
_cell.angle_gamma   90.00
#
_symmetry.space_group_name_H-M   'P 1'
#
loop_
_entity.id
_entity.type
_entity.pdbx_description
1 polymer ?
#
loop_
_entity_poly.entity_id
_entity_poly.type
_entity_poly.pdbx_seq_one_letter_code
_entity_poly.pdbx_strand_id
1 'polypeptide(L)'
;MNTNNDIKHREAGQLNAFLDTLTYWERVEFVTAVIRRFKVKRQTFFNWKCMACRIPAEAKEIIESEAGHTIFVPDEPEMCAAQ
;
A
#
# COMPACT_ATOMS: atom_id res chain seq x y z
N MET A 1 1.58 -17.72 -10.17
CA MET A 1 2.08 -16.62 -11.02
C MET A 1 1.13 -15.45 -10.79
N ASN A 2 1.49 -14.47 -9.96
CA ASN A 2 0.56 -13.36 -9.67
C ASN A 2 0.51 -12.45 -10.89
N THR A 3 -0.69 -12.29 -11.45
CA THR A 3 -0.90 -11.35 -12.54
C THR A 3 -0.72 -9.92 -12.00
N ASN A 4 -0.44 -8.97 -12.88
CA ASN A 4 -0.32 -7.56 -12.48
C ASN A 4 -1.57 -7.07 -11.74
N ASN A 5 -2.75 -7.57 -12.12
CA ASN A 5 -4.02 -7.24 -11.47
C ASN A 5 -4.12 -7.81 -10.06
N ASP A 6 -3.66 -9.05 -9.83
CA ASP A 6 -3.66 -9.66 -8.49
C ASP A 6 -2.81 -8.83 -7.53
N ILE A 7 -1.65 -8.37 -8.00
CA ILE A 7 -0.77 -7.58 -7.15
C ILE A 7 -1.35 -6.19 -6.87
N LYS A 8 -1.95 -5.52 -7.87
CA LYS A 8 -2.67 -4.25 -7.65
C LYS A 8 -3.78 -4.42 -6.62
N HIS A 9 -4.56 -5.49 -6.75
CA HIS A 9 -5.69 -5.76 -5.86
C HIS A 9 -5.21 -6.02 -4.43
N ARG A 10 -4.19 -6.85 -4.24
CA ARG A 10 -3.61 -7.14 -2.93
C ARG A 10 -3.01 -5.91 -2.27
N GLU A 11 -2.13 -5.19 -2.97
CA GLU A 11 -1.44 -4.01 -2.43
C GLU A 11 -2.45 -2.90 -2.08
N ALA A 12 -3.45 -2.66 -2.94
CA ALA A 12 -4.50 -1.70 -2.62
C ALA A 12 -5.39 -2.16 -1.45
N GLY A 13 -5.70 -3.45 -1.35
CA GLY A 13 -6.46 -4.01 -0.23
C GLY A 13 -5.75 -3.80 1.10
N GLN A 14 -4.46 -4.12 1.17
CA GLN A 14 -3.60 -3.89 2.35
C GLN A 14 -3.53 -2.41 2.72
N LEU A 15 -3.33 -1.53 1.73
CA LEU A 15 -3.32 -0.08 1.96
C LEU A 15 -4.67 0.42 2.51
N ASN A 16 -5.80 -0.01 1.93
CA ASN A 16 -7.12 0.40 2.41
C ASN A 16 -7.41 -0.13 3.82
N ALA A 17 -7.04 -1.38 4.11
CA ALA A 17 -7.20 -1.96 5.45
C ALA A 17 -6.45 -1.14 6.51
N PHE A 18 -5.22 -0.71 6.23
CA PHE A 18 -4.49 0.21 7.10
C PHE A 18 -5.23 1.55 7.24
N LEU A 19 -5.60 2.19 6.12
CA LEU A 19 -6.27 3.49 6.16
C LEU A 19 -7.59 3.46 6.94
N ASP A 20 -8.28 2.33 6.99
CA ASP A 20 -9.53 2.13 7.74
C ASP A 20 -9.32 2.00 9.25
N THR A 21 -8.09 1.78 9.71
CA THR A 21 -7.73 1.89 11.14
C THR A 21 -7.58 3.34 11.61
N LEU A 22 -7.40 4.27 10.66
CA LEU A 22 -7.17 5.68 10.95
C LEU A 22 -8.49 6.46 11.01
N THR A 23 -8.57 7.43 11.91
CA THR A 23 -9.58 8.48 11.86
C THR A 23 -9.43 9.32 10.59
N TYR A 24 -10.46 10.12 10.28
CA TYR A 24 -10.42 11.01 9.12
C TYR A 24 -9.19 11.94 9.13
N TRP A 25 -8.87 12.54 10.28
CA TRP A 25 -7.76 13.49 10.39
C TRP A 25 -6.39 12.80 10.27
N GLU A 26 -6.20 11.68 10.94
CA GLU A 26 -4.98 10.86 10.81
C GLU A 26 -4.77 10.42 9.35
N ARG A 27 -5.86 10.02 8.66
CA ARG A 27 -5.80 9.68 7.24
C ARG A 27 -5.36 10.86 6.37
N VAL A 28 -5.87 12.07 6.64
CA VAL A 28 -5.49 13.29 5.91
C VAL A 28 -4.00 13.62 6.14
N GLU A 29 -3.54 13.53 7.38
CA GLU A 29 -2.14 13.78 7.75
C GLU A 29 -1.21 12.75 7.10
N PHE A 30 -1.53 11.47 7.24
CA PHE A 30 -0.80 10.36 6.65
C PHE A 30 -0.65 10.51 5.13
N VAL A 31 -1.77 10.71 4.41
CA VAL A 31 -1.74 10.91 2.95
C VAL A 31 -0.89 12.14 2.60
N THR A 32 -0.97 13.21 3.38
CA THR A 32 -0.19 14.42 3.15
C THR A 32 1.31 14.20 3.37
N ALA A 33 1.70 13.43 4.38
CA ALA A 33 3.10 13.07 4.64
C ALA A 33 3.68 12.23 3.51
N VAL A 34 2.99 11.16 3.11
CA VAL A 34 3.42 10.26 2.02
C VAL A 34 3.62 11.03 0.71
N ILE A 35 2.64 11.84 0.28
CA ILE A 35 2.74 12.55 -1.01
C ILE A 35 3.84 13.62 -1.00
N ARG A 36 4.15 14.21 0.16
CA ARG A 36 5.24 15.17 0.33
C ARG A 36 6.60 14.49 0.26
N ARG A 37 6.79 13.35 0.97
CA ARG A 37 8.06 12.59 0.92
C ARG A 37 8.32 12.03 -0.47
N PHE A 38 7.32 11.42 -1.10
CA PHE A 38 7.47 10.81 -2.42
C PHE A 38 7.37 11.81 -3.59
N LYS A 39 7.07 13.09 -3.29
CA LYS A 39 6.97 14.19 -4.27
C LYS A 39 5.97 13.91 -5.40
N VAL A 40 4.79 13.38 -5.06
CA VAL A 40 3.70 13.10 -6.00
C VAL A 40 2.45 13.91 -5.70
N LYS A 41 1.54 13.97 -6.68
CA LYS A 41 0.22 14.56 -6.48
C LYS A 41 -0.65 13.64 -5.63
N ARG A 42 -1.59 14.23 -4.88
CA ARG A 42 -2.63 13.49 -4.15
C ARG A 42 -3.38 12.48 -5.04
N GLN A 43 -3.65 12.84 -6.30
CA GLN A 43 -4.25 11.93 -7.28
C GLN A 43 -3.48 10.61 -7.45
N THR A 44 -2.15 10.65 -7.43
CA THR A 44 -1.31 9.44 -7.56
C THR A 44 -1.55 8.49 -6.40
N PHE A 45 -1.65 9.00 -5.17
CA PHE A 45 -2.00 8.19 -4.00
C PHE A 45 -3.39 7.55 -4.14
N PHE A 46 -4.38 8.30 -4.62
CA PHE A 46 -5.71 7.74 -4.86
C PHE A 46 -5.74 6.72 -5.99
N ASN A 47 -4.86 6.84 -7.00
CA ASN A 47 -4.72 5.82 -8.03
C ASN A 47 -4.21 4.49 -7.45
N TRP A 48 -3.34 4.53 -6.45
CA TRP A 48 -2.93 3.33 -5.70
C TRP A 48 -4.09 2.76 -4.89
N LYS A 49 -4.76 3.62 -4.11
CA LYS A 49 -5.90 3.25 -3.28
C LYS A 49 -7.03 2.58 -4.08
N CYS A 50 -7.31 3.09 -5.28
CA CYS A 50 -8.39 2.63 -6.16
C CYS A 50 -7.94 1.57 -7.18
N MET A 51 -6.77 0.94 -7.02
CA MET A 51 -6.26 -0.08 -7.94
C MET A 51 -6.12 0.39 -9.40
N ALA A 52 -5.93 1.70 -9.65
CA ALA A 52 -5.76 2.22 -10.99
C ALA A 52 -4.34 1.94 -11.53
N CYS A 53 -3.30 1.99 -10.69
CA CYS A 53 -1.92 1.65 -11.03
C CYS A 53 -1.21 0.87 -9.91
N ARG A 54 -0.01 0.36 -10.19
CA ARG A 54 0.84 -0.30 -9.18
C ARG A 54 1.45 0.71 -8.22
N ILE A 55 1.67 0.26 -6.99
CA ILE A 55 2.43 1.03 -5.98
C ILE A 55 3.92 0.75 -6.22
N PRO A 56 4.74 1.75 -6.56
CA PRO A 56 6.19 1.57 -6.67
C PRO A 56 6.80 1.06 -5.36
N ALA A 57 7.89 0.28 -5.44
CA ALA A 57 8.57 -0.24 -4.26
C ALA A 57 8.98 0.86 -3.26
N GLU A 58 9.61 1.93 -3.76
CA GLU A 58 9.99 3.10 -2.95
C GLU A 58 8.78 3.79 -2.28
N ALA A 59 7.64 3.85 -2.97
CA ALA A 59 6.42 4.40 -2.38
C ALA A 59 5.89 3.51 -1.24
N LYS A 60 6.01 2.18 -1.36
CA LYS A 60 5.64 1.24 -0.29
C LYS A 60 6.51 1.41 0.94
N GLU A 61 7.82 1.56 0.77
CA GLU A 61 8.77 1.83 1.86
C GLU A 61 8.43 3.14 2.61
N ILE A 62 8.08 4.20 1.87
CA ILE A 62 7.64 5.45 2.49
C ILE A 62 6.32 5.26 3.24
N ILE A 63 5.35 4.58 2.64
CA ILE A 63 4.06 4.29 3.28
C ILE A 63 4.25 3.54 4.60
N GLU A 64 5.07 2.49 4.62
CA GLU A 64 5.35 1.70 5.83
C GLU A 64 6.19 2.49 6.85
N SER A 65 7.13 3.32 6.39
CA SER A 65 7.89 4.22 7.26
C SER A 65 6.99 5.26 7.94
N GLU A 66 5.99 5.81 7.24
CA GLU A 66 5.01 6.74 7.82
C GLU A 66 3.99 6.02 8.71
N ALA A 67 3.67 4.76 8.42
CA ALA A 67 2.76 3.94 9.22
C ALA A 67 3.41 3.44 10.51
N GLY A 68 4.74 3.36 10.55
CA GLY A 68 5.50 2.81 11.67
C GLY A 68 5.45 1.29 11.79
N HIS A 69 4.87 0.60 10.79
CA HIS A 69 4.81 -0.86 10.73
C HIS A 69 4.65 -1.35 9.28
N THR A 70 4.85 -2.64 9.06
CA THR A 70 4.66 -3.29 7.76
C THR A 70 3.17 -3.31 7.37
N ILE A 71 2.89 -3.04 6.09
CA ILE A 71 1.56 -3.05 5.48
C ILE A 71 1.51 -4.04 4.31
N PHE A 72 2.56 -4.08 3.48
CA PHE A 72 2.56 -4.82 2.22
C PHE A 72 3.23 -6.19 2.35
N VAL A 73 2.44 -7.19 2.71
CA VAL A 73 2.91 -8.58 2.79
C VAL A 73 2.72 -9.27 1.43
N PRO A 74 3.75 -9.90 0.85
CA PRO A 74 3.56 -10.75 -0.32
C PRO A 74 2.68 -11.95 0.05
N ASP A 75 1.95 -12.52 -0.92
CA ASP A 75 1.37 -13.85 -0.69
C ASP A 75 2.53 -14.79 -0.40
N GLU A 76 2.51 -15.47 0.76
CA GLU A 76 3.49 -16.52 1.02
C GLU A 76 3.41 -17.53 -0.14
N PRO A 77 4.53 -17.97 -0.72
CA PRO A 77 4.50 -19.21 -1.46
C PRO A 77 4.06 -20.28 -0.46
N GLU A 78 3.01 -21.06 -0.77
CA GLU A 78 2.71 -22.30 -0.05
C GLU A 78 4.03 -23.07 0.07
N MET A 79 4.64 -23.03 1.25
CA MET A 79 5.77 -23.90 1.51
C MET A 79 5.21 -25.30 1.43
N CYS A 80 5.62 -26.06 0.41
CA CYS A 80 5.31 -27.48 0.29
C CYS A 80 5.59 -28.11 1.65
N ALA A 81 4.52 -28.51 2.34
CA ALA A 81 4.64 -29.43 3.46
C ALA A 81 5.32 -30.68 2.89
N ALA A 82 6.58 -30.89 3.27
CA ALA A 82 7.26 -32.14 3.01
C ALA A 82 6.44 -33.25 3.69
N GLN A 83 5.86 -34.13 2.87
CA GLN A 83 5.38 -35.44 3.28
C GLN A 83 6.44 -36.49 2.96
#